data_AF-I3YA88-F1
#
_entry.id   AF-I3YA88-F1
#
_cell.length_a   1.000
_cell.length_b   1.000
_cell.length_c   1.000
_cell.angle_alpha   90.00
_cell.angle_beta   90.00
_cell.angle_gamma   90.00
#
_symmetry.space_group_name_H-M   'P 1'
#
loop_
_entity.id
_entity.type
_entity.pdbx_description
1 polymer ?
#
loop_
_entity_poly.entity_id
_entity_poly.type
_entity_poly.pdbx_seq_one_letter_code
_entity_poly.pdbx_strand_id
1 'polypeptide(L)'
;MDQLLDVTSVRVKPDYHLELVFENGERRLFDMSSYMDKKPFIRLKPLSLFACASIDYGTVVWPGDIDIAPETLYDRSIPLG
;
A
#
# COMPACT_ATOMS: atom_id res chain seq x y z
N MET A 1 -19.41 4.90 6.46
CA MET A 1 -19.45 4.53 5.03
C MET A 1 -18.00 4.44 4.65
N ASP A 2 -17.49 3.24 4.48
CA ASP A 2 -16.09 3.06 4.09
C ASP A 2 -15.93 3.72 2.73
N GLN A 3 -15.05 4.71 2.67
CA GLN A 3 -14.83 5.48 1.46
C GLN A 3 -13.99 4.60 0.54
N LEU A 4 -14.64 3.97 -0.44
CA LEU A 4 -13.95 3.20 -1.48
C LEU A 4 -13.31 4.21 -2.42
N LEU A 5 -11.99 4.36 -2.30
CA LEU A 5 -11.18 5.23 -3.13
C LEU A 5 -10.11 4.40 -3.81
N ASP A 6 -10.09 4.41 -5.14
CA ASP A 6 -9.06 3.73 -5.91
C ASP A 6 -7.69 4.39 -5.67
N VAL A 7 -6.65 3.56 -5.54
CA VAL A 7 -5.26 3.99 -5.56
C VAL A 7 -4.85 4.26 -7.01
N THR A 8 -4.43 5.49 -7.29
CA THR A 8 -4.03 5.94 -8.63
C THR A 8 -2.52 6.06 -8.80
N SER A 9 -1.77 6.18 -7.71
CA SER A 9 -0.30 6.14 -7.73
C SER A 9 0.25 5.52 -6.45
N VAL A 10 1.30 4.72 -6.59
CA VAL A 10 2.07 4.13 -5.50
C VAL A 10 3.55 4.41 -5.70
N ARG A 11 4.23 4.83 -4.64
CA ARG A 11 5.69 4.98 -4.60
C ARG A 11 6.22 4.31 -3.36
N VAL A 12 7.08 3.30 -3.57
CA VAL A 12 7.81 2.63 -2.50
C VAL A 12 8.82 3.60 -1.88
N LYS A 13 8.87 3.60 -0.54
CA LYS A 13 9.78 4.40 0.28
C LYS A 13 10.62 3.46 1.17
N PRO A 14 11.71 3.97 1.76
CA PRO A 14 12.46 3.24 2.78
C PRO A 14 11.59 2.77 3.94
N ASP A 15 12.11 1.83 4.73
CA ASP A 15 11.48 1.34 5.96
C ASP A 15 10.05 0.79 5.75
N TYR A 16 9.82 0.15 4.61
CA TYR A 16 8.53 -0.43 4.22
C TYR A 16 7.35 0.56 4.16
N HIS A 17 7.61 1.80 3.76
CA HIS A 17 6.55 2.77 3.56
C HIS A 17 6.06 2.79 2.11
N LEU A 18 4.78 3.11 1.94
CA LEU A 18 4.16 3.41 0.65
C LEU A 18 3.62 4.83 0.67
N GLU A 19 4.06 5.64 -0.28
CA GLU A 19 3.40 6.91 -0.60
C GLU A 19 2.32 6.61 -1.65
N LEU A 20 1.07 6.93 -1.32
CA LEU A 20 -0.12 6.65 -2.10
C LEU A 20 -0.77 7.94 -2.57
N VAL A 21 -1.38 7.89 -3.75
CA VAL A 21 -2.32 8.91 -4.22
C VAL A 21 -3.65 8.22 -4.50
N PHE A 22 -4.72 8.75 -3.95
CA PHE A 22 -6.09 8.26 -4.17
C PHE A 22 -6.79 9.07 -5.26
N GLU A 23 -7.83 8.51 -5.87
CA GLU A 23 -8.58 9.14 -6.95
C GLU A 23 -9.20 10.50 -6.59
N ASN A 24 -9.43 10.76 -5.29
CA ASN A 24 -9.88 12.05 -4.79
C ASN A 24 -8.77 13.11 -4.71
N GLY A 25 -7.54 12.77 -5.10
CA GLY A 25 -6.36 13.64 -5.07
C GLY A 25 -5.60 13.63 -3.75
N GLU A 26 -6.06 12.93 -2.72
CA GLU A 26 -5.33 12.84 -1.45
C GLU A 26 -4.04 12.05 -1.59
N ARG A 27 -2.98 12.61 -1.00
CA ARG A 27 -1.68 11.96 -0.88
C ARG A 27 -1.50 11.46 0.54
N ARG A 28 -1.16 10.19 0.70
CA ARG A 28 -1.11 9.54 2.02
C ARG A 28 0.11 8.64 2.15
N LEU A 29 0.59 8.45 3.38
CA LEU A 29 1.70 7.56 3.70
C LEU A 29 1.21 6.36 4.51
N PHE A 30 1.46 5.16 4.00
CA PHE A 30 1.12 3.90 4.66
C PHE A 30 2.39 3.21 5.17
N ASP A 31 2.42 2.90 6.47
CA ASP A 31 3.51 2.15 7.10
C ASP A 31 3.19 0.65 7.13
N MET A 32 3.95 -0.15 6.37
CA MET A 32 3.79 -1.60 6.36
C MET A 32 4.55 -2.33 7.47
N SER A 33 5.35 -1.65 8.30
CA SER A 33 6.25 -2.27 9.29
C SER A 33 5.51 -3.26 10.20
N SER A 34 4.32 -2.90 10.67
CA SER A 34 3.50 -3.74 11.56
C SER A 34 2.88 -4.99 10.88
N TYR A 35 2.97 -5.06 9.54
CA TYR A 35 2.48 -6.17 8.73
C TYR A 35 3.60 -7.12 8.31
N MET A 36 4.86 -6.69 8.32
CA MET A 36 5.99 -7.44 7.78
C MET A 36 6.21 -8.80 8.46
N ASP A 37 5.77 -8.99 9.70
CA ASP A 37 5.85 -10.27 10.41
C ASP A 37 4.60 -11.16 10.26
N LYS A 38 3.58 -10.70 9.51
CA LYS A 38 2.29 -11.40 9.35
C LYS A 38 2.20 -12.04 7.97
N LYS A 39 1.57 -13.23 7.89
CA LYS A 39 1.17 -13.78 6.58
C LYS A 39 0.01 -12.93 6.01
N PRO A 40 -0.03 -12.67 4.69
CA PRO A 40 0.92 -13.10 3.67
C PRO A 40 2.16 -12.20 3.50
N PHE A 41 2.15 -11.00 4.09
CA PHE A 41 3.16 -9.94 3.90
C PHE A 41 4.59 -10.29 4.34
N ILE A 42 4.78 -11.33 5.15
CA ILE A 42 6.11 -11.87 5.48
C ILE A 42 6.93 -12.25 4.24
N ARG A 43 6.26 -12.55 3.11
CA ARG A 43 6.91 -12.79 1.82
C ARG A 43 7.54 -11.53 1.21
N LEU A 44 7.13 -10.34 1.65
CA LEU A 44 7.62 -9.05 1.16
C LEU A 44 8.82 -8.51 1.96
N LYS A 45 9.29 -9.21 3.01
CA LYS A 45 10.49 -8.82 3.78
C LYS A 45 11.74 -8.59 2.91
N PRO A 46 11.99 -9.36 1.84
CA PRO A 46 13.03 -8.98 0.90
C PRO A 46 12.67 -7.65 0.23
N LEU A 47 13.49 -6.61 0.41
CA LEU A 47 13.22 -5.29 -0.15
C LEU A 47 13.03 -5.30 -1.67
N SER A 48 13.65 -6.25 -2.38
CA SER A 48 13.43 -6.45 -3.81
C SER A 48 12.00 -6.86 -4.16
N LEU A 49 11.34 -7.67 -3.32
CA LEU A 49 9.95 -8.06 -3.49
C LEU A 49 9.02 -6.91 -3.07
N PHE A 50 9.32 -6.22 -1.97
CA PHE A 50 8.55 -5.04 -1.56
C PHE A 50 8.57 -3.94 -2.64
N ALA A 51 9.72 -3.75 -3.29
CA ALA A 51 9.89 -2.80 -4.39
C ALA A 51 9.06 -3.12 -5.64
N CYS A 52 8.52 -4.34 -5.76
CA CYS A 52 7.60 -4.72 -6.83
C CYS A 52 6.15 -4.26 -6.60
N ALA A 53 5.90 -3.39 -5.61
CA ALA A 53 4.59 -2.79 -5.42
C ALA A 53 4.13 -2.10 -6.71
N SER A 54 2.93 -2.45 -7.14
CA SER A 54 2.28 -1.89 -8.34
C SER A 54 0.79 -1.71 -8.07
N ILE A 55 0.08 -1.10 -9.01
CA ILE A 55 -1.37 -0.93 -8.91
C ILE A 55 -2.05 -1.89 -9.88
N ASP A 56 -3.04 -2.61 -9.38
CA ASP A 56 -3.99 -3.38 -10.18
C ASP A 56 -5.37 -3.33 -9.52
N TYR A 57 -6.44 -3.33 -10.31
CA TYR A 57 -7.84 -3.25 -9.85
C TYR A 57 -8.10 -2.18 -8.76
N GLY A 58 -7.50 -0.99 -8.89
CA GLY A 58 -7.70 0.12 -7.95
C GLY A 58 -6.96 -0.02 -6.62
N THR A 59 -6.03 -0.98 -6.49
CA THR A 59 -5.31 -1.17 -5.24
C THR A 59 -3.83 -1.55 -5.40
N VAL A 60 -3.08 -1.56 -4.30
CA VAL A 60 -1.66 -1.94 -4.30
C VAL A 60 -1.51 -3.45 -4.24
N VAL A 61 -0.77 -3.99 -5.20
CA VAL A 61 -0.50 -5.42 -5.38
C VAL A 61 1.00 -5.70 -5.48
N TRP A 62 1.38 -6.93 -5.13
CA TRP A 62 2.70 -7.50 -5.28
C TRP A 62 2.63 -8.89 -5.94
N PRO A 63 3.75 -9.39 -6.50
CA PRO A 63 3.82 -10.76 -7.01
C PRO A 63 3.41 -11.82 -5.97
N GLY A 64 2.71 -12.86 -6.43
CA GLY A 64 2.28 -13.97 -5.58
C GLY A 64 0.98 -13.72 -4.81
N ASP A 65 0.03 -13.06 -5.48
CA ASP A 65 -1.34 -12.80 -5.01
C ASP A 65 -1.36 -12.15 -3.62
N ILE A 66 -0.56 -11.09 -3.48
CA ILE A 66 -0.56 -10.25 -2.29
C ILE A 66 -1.08 -8.88 -2.67
N ASP A 67 -2.16 -8.47 -2.03
CA ASP A 67 -2.76 -7.16 -2.15
C ASP A 67 -3.09 -6.62 -0.75
N ILE A 68 -3.34 -5.32 -0.69
CA ILE A 68 -3.98 -4.68 0.45
C ILE A 68 -5.18 -3.94 -0.11
N ALA A 69 -6.37 -4.17 0.42
CA ALA A 69 -7.56 -3.52 -0.08
C ALA A 69 -7.47 -1.97 0.09
N PRO A 70 -8.03 -1.19 -0.85
CA PRO A 70 -7.86 0.26 -0.89
C PRO A 70 -8.40 0.97 0.35
N GLU A 71 -9.49 0.46 0.94
CA GLU A 71 -10.05 0.97 2.20
C GLU A 71 -9.08 0.81 3.37
N THR A 72 -8.35 -0.32 3.43
CA THR A 72 -7.33 -0.53 4.46
C THR A 72 -6.17 0.44 4.27
N LEU A 73 -5.75 0.65 3.02
CA LEU A 73 -4.71 1.61 2.69
C LEU A 73 -5.13 3.03 3.09
N TYR A 74 -6.37 3.43 2.83
CA TYR A 74 -6.87 4.76 3.15
C TYR A 74 -7.01 4.97 4.67
N ASP A 75 -7.68 4.05 5.36
CA ASP A 75 -8.00 4.17 6.80
C ASP A 75 -6.77 4.15 7.70
N ARG A 76 -5.73 3.40 7.31
CA ARG A 76 -4.53 3.20 8.13
C ARG A 76 -3.34 4.06 7.70
N SER A 77 -3.45 4.78 6.59
CA SER A 77 -2.43 5.75 6.18
C SER A 77 -2.68 7.12 6.80
N ILE A 78 -1.63 7.95 6.82
CA ILE A 78 -1.70 9.33 7.28
C ILE A 78 -1.66 10.31 6.08
N PRO A 79 -2.47 11.39 6.07
CA PRO A 79 -2.37 12.41 5.03
C PRO A 79 -0.99 13.09 5.00
N LEU A 80 -0.49 13.41 3.81
CA LEU A 80 0.79 14.10 3.60
C LEU A 80 0.67 15.62 3.33
N GLY A 81 -0.55 16.15 3.29
CA GLY A 81 -0.84 17.58 3.08
C GLY A 81 -1.63 17.87 1.83
#